data_AF-A0A067NWF9-F1
#
_entry.id   AF-A0A067NWF9-F1
#
_cell.length_a   1.000
_cell.length_b   1.000
_cell.length_c   1.000
_cell.angle_alpha   90.00
_cell.angle_beta   90.00
_cell.angle_gamma   90.00
#
_symmetry.space_group_name_H-M   'P 1'
#
loop_
_entity.id
_entity.type
_entity.pdbx_description
1 polymer ?
#
loop_
_entity_poly.entity_id
_entity_poly.type
_entity_poly.pdbx_seq_one_letter_code
_entity_poly.pdbx_strand_id
1 'polypeptide(L)'
;MDPKKLADFSANKLAPDVAAKYLREIVHKEMPAGLKRYMEVELFPHIHLKVAKGISYSTAHRWLRKEGFDYIEHRKGLYYDGHKRPDIVDYRQNVFLPAV
;
A
#
# COMPACT_ATOMS: atom_id res chain seq x y z
N MET A 1 -15.04 0.51 0.79
CA MET A 1 -14.43 -0.61 1.53
C MET A 1 -15.49 -1.55 2.08
N ASP A 2 -15.51 -2.79 1.57
CA ASP A 2 -16.23 -3.89 2.22
C ASP A 2 -15.39 -4.46 3.37
N PRO A 3 -15.82 -4.30 4.63
CA PRO A 3 -15.03 -4.71 5.79
C PRO A 3 -14.86 -6.22 5.91
N LYS A 4 -15.80 -7.03 5.39
CA LYS A 4 -15.70 -8.49 5.41
C LYS A 4 -14.62 -8.95 4.44
N LYS A 5 -14.66 -8.41 3.22
CA LYS A 5 -13.67 -8.71 2.17
C LYS A 5 -12.26 -8.27 2.56
N LEU A 6 -12.14 -7.17 3.30
CA LEU A 6 -10.86 -6.74 3.88
C LEU A 6 -10.35 -7.75 4.92
N ALA A 7 -11.21 -8.21 5.82
CA ALA A 7 -10.85 -9.19 6.84
C ALA A 7 -10.43 -10.54 6.22
N ASP A 8 -11.10 -10.97 5.15
CA ASP A 8 -10.74 -12.18 4.42
C ASP A 8 -9.42 -12.00 3.65
N PHE A 9 -9.17 -10.82 3.10
CA PHE A 9 -7.90 -10.47 2.48
C PHE A 9 -6.75 -10.49 3.51
N SER A 10 -6.92 -9.83 4.67
CA SER A 10 -5.87 -9.77 5.70
C SER A 10 -5.58 -11.13 6.33
N ALA A 11 -6.58 -12.02 6.38
CA ALA A 11 -6.42 -13.39 6.84
C ALA A 11 -5.87 -14.36 5.76
N ASN A 12 -5.48 -13.87 4.57
CA ASN A 12 -5.04 -14.69 3.44
C ASN A 12 -6.04 -15.78 3.01
N LYS A 13 -7.35 -15.55 3.20
CA LYS A 13 -8.41 -16.51 2.84
C LYS A 13 -8.88 -16.38 1.39
N LEU A 14 -8.50 -15.30 0.70
CA LEU A 14 -8.86 -15.06 -0.68
C LEU A 14 -7.94 -15.83 -1.64
N ALA A 15 -8.52 -16.42 -2.68
CA ALA A 15 -7.75 -16.96 -3.79
C ALA A 15 -6.84 -15.87 -4.41
N PRO A 16 -5.64 -16.20 -4.92
CA PRO A 16 -4.66 -15.22 -5.36
C PRO A 16 -5.21 -14.22 -6.39
N ASP A 17 -5.96 -14.70 -7.38
CA ASP A 17 -6.53 -13.85 -8.42
C ASP A 17 -7.58 -12.86 -7.88
N VAL A 18 -8.38 -13.33 -6.91
CA VAL A 18 -9.41 -12.53 -6.24
C VAL A 18 -8.76 -11.46 -5.36
N ALA A 19 -7.72 -11.84 -4.62
CA ALA A 19 -6.92 -10.92 -3.80
C ALA A 19 -6.24 -9.84 -4.66
N ALA A 20 -5.65 -10.23 -5.80
CA ALA A 20 -5.03 -9.31 -6.75
C ALA A 20 -6.05 -8.33 -7.37
N LYS A 21 -7.23 -8.80 -7.74
CA LYS A 21 -8.31 -7.95 -8.25
C LYS A 21 -8.80 -6.98 -7.18
N TYR A 22 -8.98 -7.46 -5.95
CA TYR A 22 -9.40 -6.65 -4.82
C TYR A 22 -8.37 -5.55 -4.48
N LEU A 23 -7.08 -5.88 -4.45
CA LEU A 23 -6.01 -4.91 -4.25
C LEU A 23 -6.00 -3.83 -5.32
N ARG A 24 -6.11 -4.22 -6.60
CA ARG A 24 -6.20 -3.24 -7.70
C ARG A 24 -7.39 -2.29 -7.52
N GLU A 25 -8.52 -2.80 -7.09
CA GLU A 25 -9.70 -1.97 -6.84
C GLU A 25 -9.46 -0.98 -5.68
N ILE A 26 -8.85 -1.42 -4.58
CA ILE A 26 -8.50 -0.54 -3.47
C ILE A 26 -7.53 0.56 -3.91
N VAL A 27 -6.41 0.18 -4.53
CA VAL A 27 -5.33 1.10 -4.89
C VAL A 27 -5.78 2.10 -5.95
N HIS A 28 -6.51 1.65 -6.97
CA HIS A 28 -6.89 2.52 -8.07
C HIS A 28 -8.16 3.32 -7.81
N LYS A 29 -9.05 2.88 -6.91
CA LYS A 29 -10.35 3.53 -6.66
C LYS A 29 -10.54 4.02 -5.25
N GLU A 30 -10.44 3.13 -4.27
CA GLU A 30 -10.80 3.49 -2.89
C GLU A 30 -9.79 4.46 -2.27
N MET A 31 -8.48 4.22 -2.45
CA MET A 31 -7.44 5.07 -1.86
C MET A 31 -7.47 6.51 -2.41
N PRO A 32 -7.53 6.76 -3.74
CA PRO A 32 -7.63 8.13 -4.25
C PRO A 32 -8.89 8.86 -3.79
N ALA A 33 -10.02 8.16 -3.73
CA ALA A 33 -11.26 8.71 -3.22
C ALA A 33 -11.15 9.06 -1.72
N GLY A 34 -10.53 8.18 -0.93
CA GLY A 34 -10.25 8.39 0.48
C GLY A 34 -9.33 9.58 0.73
N LEU A 35 -8.20 9.66 0.01
CA LEU A 35 -7.27 10.77 0.12
C LEU A 35 -7.94 12.10 -0.24
N LYS A 36 -8.68 12.15 -1.35
CA LYS A 36 -9.45 13.33 -1.74
C LYS A 36 -10.40 13.78 -0.63
N ARG A 37 -11.18 12.85 -0.07
CA ARG A 37 -12.12 13.14 1.02
C ARG A 37 -11.40 13.65 2.27
N TYR A 38 -10.34 12.97 2.71
CA TYR A 38 -9.53 13.37 3.85
C TYR A 38 -8.98 14.79 3.69
N MET A 39 -8.45 15.09 2.50
CA MET A 39 -7.89 16.41 2.22
C MET A 39 -8.94 17.51 2.30
N GLU A 40 -10.12 17.28 1.72
CA GLU A 40 -11.18 18.28 1.63
C GLU A 40 -11.95 18.48 2.92
N VAL A 41 -12.18 17.41 3.68
CA VAL A 41 -13.04 17.42 4.86
C VAL A 41 -12.24 17.65 6.15
N GLU A 42 -11.00 17.16 6.21
CA GLU A 42 -10.21 17.20 7.45
C GLU A 42 -8.99 18.09 7.30
N LEU A 43 -8.10 17.80 6.34
CA LEU A 43 -6.80 18.48 6.25
C LEU A 43 -6.93 19.96 5.93
N PHE A 44 -7.60 20.33 4.83
CA PHE A 44 -7.71 21.73 4.39
C PHE A 44 -8.38 22.63 5.43
N PRO A 45 -9.51 22.23 6.06
CA PRO A 45 -10.08 23.00 7.16
C PRO A 45 -9.13 23.13 8.35
N HIS A 46 -8.42 22.05 8.71
CA HIS A 46 -7.51 22.04 9.85
C HIS A 46 -6.31 22.98 9.67
N ILE A 47 -5.79 23.10 8.45
CA ILE A 47 -4.70 24.05 8.13
C ILE A 47 -5.21 25.42 7.65
N HIS A 48 -6.52 25.69 7.78
CA HIS A 48 -7.18 26.91 7.32
C HIS A 48 -6.94 27.26 5.83
N LEU A 49 -6.71 26.25 4.99
CA LEU A 49 -6.54 26.43 3.56
C LEU A 49 -7.91 26.50 2.88
N LYS A 50 -8.24 27.67 2.35
CA LYS A 50 -9.46 27.88 1.55
C LYS A 50 -9.20 27.49 0.10
N VAL A 51 -9.71 26.34 -0.32
CA VAL A 51 -9.62 25.88 -1.70
C VAL A 51 -10.96 26.06 -2.40
N ALA A 52 -10.99 26.81 -3.51
CA ALA A 52 -12.24 27.06 -4.25
C ALA A 52 -12.82 25.78 -4.88
N LYS A 53 -11.94 24.89 -5.33
CA LYS A 53 -12.25 23.52 -5.72
C LYS A 53 -11.22 22.63 -5.05
N GLY A 54 -11.67 21.59 -4.37
CA GLY A 54 -10.76 20.60 -3.79
C GLY A 54 -9.94 19.87 -4.86
N ILE A 55 -9.19 18.84 -4.47
CA ILE A 55 -8.33 18.15 -5.42
C ILE A 55 -9.13 17.28 -6.39
N SER A 56 -8.61 17.15 -7.61
CA SER A 56 -9.18 16.20 -8.58
C SER A 56 -8.84 14.76 -8.18
N TYR A 57 -9.66 13.82 -8.63
CA TYR A 57 -9.39 12.39 -8.47
C TYR A 57 -8.02 11.99 -9.07
N SER A 58 -7.72 12.50 -10.27
CA SER A 58 -6.44 12.25 -10.96
C SER A 58 -5.26 12.80 -10.17
N THR A 59 -5.42 13.93 -9.47
CA THR A 59 -4.40 14.49 -8.58
C THR A 59 -4.14 13.56 -7.40
N ALA A 60 -5.20 13.10 -6.72
CA ALA A 60 -5.09 12.17 -5.59
C ALA A 60 -4.41 10.86 -6.01
N HIS A 61 -4.82 10.30 -7.16
CA HIS A 61 -4.24 9.07 -7.71
C HIS A 61 -2.74 9.24 -8.05
N ARG A 62 -2.37 10.35 -8.70
CA ARG A 62 -0.97 10.66 -9.02
C ARG A 62 -0.10 10.81 -7.77
N TRP A 63 -0.62 11.45 -6.72
CA TRP A 63 0.12 11.62 -5.47
C TRP A 63 0.34 10.30 -4.75
N LEU A 64 -0.70 9.47 -4.61
CA LEU A 64 -0.57 8.13 -4.03
C LEU A 64 0.48 7.29 -4.77
N ARG A 65 0.46 7.31 -6.10
CA ARG A 65 1.48 6.62 -6.91
C ARG A 65 2.89 7.16 -6.66
N LYS A 66 3.05 8.48 -6.51
CA LYS A 66 4.35 9.11 -6.22
C LYS A 66 4.87 8.70 -4.84
N GLU A 67 3.99 8.53 -3.87
CA GLU A 67 4.31 8.05 -2.52
C GLU A 67 4.48 6.52 -2.44
N GLY A 68 4.41 5.81 -3.57
CA GLY A 68 4.62 4.36 -3.63
C GLY A 68 3.37 3.51 -3.33
N PHE A 69 2.21 4.14 -3.16
CA PHE A 69 0.92 3.43 -3.09
C PHE A 69 0.41 3.07 -4.49
N ASP A 70 1.23 2.33 -5.24
CA ASP A 70 0.84 1.73 -6.51
C ASP A 70 0.66 0.21 -6.34
N TYR A 71 -0.10 -0.40 -7.24
CA TYR A 71 -0.26 -1.84 -7.22
C TYR A 71 1.03 -2.50 -7.70
N ILE A 72 1.65 -3.31 -6.84
CA ILE A 72 2.85 -4.07 -7.17
C ILE A 72 2.47 -5.55 -7.21
N GLU A 73 2.65 -6.17 -8.38
CA GLU A 73 2.53 -7.62 -8.51
C GLU A 73 3.72 -8.31 -7.82
N HIS A 74 3.43 -9.37 -7.07
CA HIS A 74 4.47 -10.21 -6.49
C HIS A 74 5.25 -10.92 -7.60
N ARG A 75 6.43 -10.40 -7.96
CA ARG A 75 7.37 -11.05 -8.86
C ARG A 75 8.42 -11.80 -8.04
N LYS A 76 8.79 -13.00 -8.48
CA LYS A 76 9.91 -13.76 -7.88
C LYS A 76 11.14 -12.84 -7.79
N GLY A 77 11.69 -12.67 -6.58
CA GLY A 77 12.80 -11.75 -6.30
C GLY A 77 12.46 -10.57 -5.39
N LEU A 78 11.17 -10.33 -5.09
CA LEU A 78 10.74 -9.33 -4.10
C LEU A 78 10.51 -9.98 -2.74
N TYR A 79 11.36 -9.67 -1.76
CA TYR A 79 11.34 -10.26 -0.42
C TYR A 79 10.61 -9.33 0.56
N TYR A 80 9.36 -9.67 0.90
CA TYR A 80 8.55 -8.89 1.85
C TYR A 80 8.89 -9.16 3.32
N ASP A 81 9.53 -10.29 3.61
CA ASP A 81 9.89 -10.72 4.96
C ASP A 81 11.15 -10.03 5.52
N GLY A 82 11.81 -9.18 4.74
CA GLY A 82 13.06 -8.52 5.13
C GLY A 82 14.24 -9.49 5.25
N HIS A 83 14.28 -10.57 4.46
CA HIS A 83 15.34 -11.59 4.49
C HIS A 83 15.45 -12.29 5.86
N LYS A 84 14.30 -12.56 6.49
CA LYS A 84 14.22 -13.27 7.77
C LYS A 84 14.27 -14.79 7.63
N ARG A 85 14.43 -15.32 6.41
CA ARG A 85 14.60 -16.76 6.25
C ARG A 85 15.87 -17.23 7.00
N PRO A 86 15.79 -18.33 7.77
CA PRO A 86 16.89 -18.78 8.62
C PRO A 86 18.21 -18.99 7.86
N ASP A 87 18.15 -19.52 6.64
CA ASP A 87 19.31 -19.74 5.77
C ASP A 87 19.98 -18.44 5.32
N ILE A 88 19.19 -17.41 5.03
CA ILE A 88 19.71 -16.10 4.62
C ILE A 88 20.28 -15.34 5.83
N VAL A 89 19.65 -15.46 7.00
CA VAL A 89 20.14 -14.87 8.25
C VAL A 89 21.47 -15.50 8.66
N ASP A 90 21.55 -16.83 8.61
CA ASP A 90 22.76 -17.59 8.92
C ASP A 90 23.91 -17.19 7.98
N TYR A 91 23.67 -17.17 6.67
CA TYR A 91 24.67 -16.71 5.70
C TYR A 91 25.11 -15.27 5.97
N ARG A 92 24.18 -14.37 6.31
CA ARG A 92 24.51 -12.96 6.59
C ARG A 92 25.42 -12.82 7.81
N GLN A 93 25.11 -13.54 8.89
CA GLN A 93 25.80 -13.44 10.18
C GLN A 93 27.14 -14.21 10.20
N ASN A 94 27.20 -15.35 9.52
CA ASN A 94 28.33 -16.28 9.65
C ASN A 94 29.27 -16.28 8.43
N VAL A 95 28.83 -15.83 7.26
CA VAL A 95 29.63 -15.85 6.02
C VAL A 95 29.88 -14.45 5.46
N PHE A 96 28.83 -13.63 5.32
CA PHE A 96 28.95 -12.33 4.65
C PHE A 96 29.52 -11.23 5.55
N LEU A 97 29.06 -11.15 6.80
CA LEU A 97 29.55 -10.21 7.81
C LEU A 97 29.91 -10.98 9.10
N PRO A 98 30.96 -11.82 9.07
CA PRO A 98 31.40 -12.52 10.27
C PRO A 98 31.78 -11.48 11.33
N ALA A 99 31.13 -11.55 12.49
CA ALA A 99 31.53 -10.77 13.65
C ALA A 99 32.92 -11.27 14.09
N VAL A 100 33.91 -10.38 14.00
CA VAL A 100 35.27 -10.60 14.53
C VAL A 100 35.23 -10.62 16.05
#